data_AF-A0A125RDM1-F1
#
_entry.id   AF-A0A125RDM1-F1
#
_cell.length_a   1.000
_cell.length_b   1.000
_cell.length_c   1.000
_cell.angle_alpha   90.00
_cell.angle_beta   90.00
_cell.angle_gamma   90.00
#
_symmetry.space_group_name_H-M   'P 1'
#
loop_
_entity.id
_entity.type
_entity.pdbx_description
1 polymer ?
#
loop_
_entity_poly.entity_id
_entity_poly.type
_entity_poly.pdbx_seq_one_letter_code
_entity_poly.pdbx_strand_id
1 'polypeptide(L)'
;MHVKDLLDDLGLRLKLPQHWYSTDISNEFEDAELIQNDDIVKIQVEGEKNTKVIVIDVNDGMSVVTKFPDGKVIGVKYLDNKDDFEYIGHPSELYF
;
A
#
# COMPACT_ATOMS: atom_id res chain seq x y z
N MET A 1 -11.17 -1.91 5.09
CA MET A 1 -11.69 -1.78 3.71
C MET A 1 -10.84 -2.67 2.80
N HIS A 2 -11.30 -3.10 1.64
CA HIS A 2 -10.44 -3.83 0.71
C HIS A 2 -9.75 -2.86 -0.26
N VAL A 3 -8.62 -3.26 -0.85
CA VAL A 3 -7.95 -2.51 -1.92
C VAL A 3 -8.92 -2.24 -3.08
N LYS A 4 -9.79 -3.19 -3.42
CA LYS A 4 -10.82 -2.97 -4.45
C LYS A 4 -11.70 -1.76 -4.14
N ASP A 5 -12.16 -1.64 -2.90
CA ASP A 5 -13.08 -0.58 -2.49
C ASP A 5 -12.39 0.78 -2.65
N LEU A 6 -11.13 0.89 -2.19
CA LEU A 6 -10.31 2.09 -2.36
C LEU A 6 -10.08 2.46 -3.84
N LEU A 7 -9.76 1.48 -4.68
CA LEU A 7 -9.55 1.73 -6.11
C LEU A 7 -10.83 2.19 -6.80
N ASP A 8 -11.98 1.61 -6.42
CA ASP A 8 -13.30 2.02 -6.92
C ASP A 8 -13.62 3.47 -6.50
N ASP A 9 -13.34 3.84 -5.24
CA ASP A 9 -13.55 5.20 -4.71
C ASP A 9 -12.67 6.25 -5.40
N LEU A 10 -11.41 5.89 -5.70
CA LEU A 10 -10.49 6.75 -6.45
C LEU A 10 -10.73 6.72 -7.97
N GLY A 11 -11.73 5.95 -8.45
CA GLY A 11 -12.06 5.83 -9.88
C GLY A 11 -10.99 5.12 -10.72
N LEU A 12 -10.13 4.31 -10.09
CA LEU A 12 -9.00 3.63 -10.71
C LEU A 12 -9.37 2.25 -11.24
N ARG A 13 -9.06 2.00 -12.52
CA ARG A 13 -9.24 0.68 -13.16
C ARG A 13 -7.89 0.08 -13.52
N LEU A 14 -7.26 -0.56 -12.55
CA LEU A 14 -6.03 -1.31 -12.74
C LEU A 14 -6.35 -2.75 -13.16
N LYS A 15 -5.40 -3.47 -13.75
CA LYS A 15 -5.51 -4.92 -13.97
C LYS A 15 -4.59 -5.61 -12.98
N LEU A 16 -5.09 -5.87 -11.78
CA LEU A 16 -4.32 -6.50 -10.72
C LEU A 16 -4.70 -7.98 -10.57
N PRO A 17 -3.79 -8.80 -10.02
CA PRO A 17 -4.14 -10.14 -9.57
C PRO A 17 -5.34 -10.12 -8.62
N GLN A 18 -6.26 -11.08 -8.76
CA GLN A 18 -7.51 -11.12 -7.98
C GLN A 18 -7.28 -11.07 -6.46
N HIS A 19 -6.19 -11.69 -5.98
CA HIS A 19 -5.88 -11.77 -4.56
C HIS A 19 -5.45 -10.42 -3.95
N TRP A 20 -4.93 -9.47 -4.75
CA TRP A 20 -4.61 -8.13 -4.27
C TRP A 20 -5.86 -7.27 -4.08
N TYR A 21 -6.88 -7.45 -4.92
CA TYR A 21 -8.16 -6.75 -4.75
C TYR A 21 -8.84 -7.08 -3.41
N SER A 22 -8.68 -8.31 -2.93
CA SER A 22 -9.20 -8.77 -1.65
C SER A 22 -8.27 -8.51 -0.45
N THR A 23 -7.16 -7.80 -0.64
CA THR A 23 -6.28 -7.45 0.49
C THR A 23 -6.97 -6.45 1.40
N ASP A 24 -7.05 -6.78 2.69
CA ASP A 24 -7.53 -5.87 3.73
C ASP A 24 -6.52 -4.74 3.96
N ILE A 25 -7.02 -3.51 3.93
CA ILE A 25 -6.27 -2.29 4.24
C ILE A 25 -7.02 -1.43 5.27
N SER A 26 -6.27 -0.52 5.88
CA SER A 26 -6.77 0.40 6.91
C SER A 26 -7.85 1.34 6.34
N ASN A 27 -8.91 1.61 7.10
CA ASN A 27 -9.96 2.54 6.67
C ASN A 27 -9.49 4.01 6.54
N GLU A 28 -8.32 4.35 7.06
CA GLU A 28 -7.72 5.69 6.90
C GLU A 28 -7.46 6.04 5.42
N PHE A 29 -7.45 5.06 4.52
CA PHE A 29 -7.32 5.29 3.08
C PHE A 29 -8.57 5.89 2.42
N GLU A 30 -9.68 6.08 3.13
CA GLU A 30 -10.85 6.82 2.62
C GLU A 30 -10.50 8.29 2.26
N ASP A 31 -9.59 8.91 3.02
CA ASP A 31 -9.12 10.28 2.78
C ASP A 31 -7.81 10.31 1.96
N ALA A 32 -7.50 9.23 1.23
CA ALA A 32 -6.21 9.11 0.57
C ALA A 32 -6.09 9.99 -0.68
N GLU A 33 -4.89 10.53 -0.86
CA GLU A 33 -4.49 11.23 -2.07
C GLU A 33 -3.84 10.26 -3.07
N LEU A 34 -4.29 10.35 -4.32
CA LEU A 34 -3.69 9.63 -5.44
C LEU A 34 -2.49 10.40 -5.99
N ILE A 35 -1.33 9.75 -5.98
CA ILE A 35 -0.09 10.17 -6.64
C ILE A 35 0.20 9.17 -7.76
N GLN A 36 -0.24 9.50 -8.97
CA GLN A 36 0.02 8.67 -10.15
C GLN A 36 1.34 9.09 -10.82
N ASN A 37 2.23 8.14 -11.09
CA ASN A 37 3.38 8.31 -11.98
C ASN A 37 3.39 7.16 -12.99
N ASP A 38 2.95 7.42 -14.22
CA ASP A 38 2.91 6.50 -15.37
C ASP A 38 2.60 5.04 -15.01
N ASP A 39 3.62 4.22 -14.72
CA ASP A 39 3.51 2.78 -14.45
C ASP A 39 3.30 2.42 -12.97
N ILE A 40 3.47 3.38 -12.05
CA ILE A 40 3.36 3.20 -10.60
C ILE A 40 2.25 4.10 -10.05
N VAL A 41 1.26 3.46 -9.44
CA VAL A 41 0.20 4.13 -8.68
C VAL A 41 0.60 4.20 -7.21
N LYS A 42 0.69 5.40 -6.65
CA LYS A 42 0.90 5.60 -5.21
C LYS A 42 -0.35 6.22 -4.61
N ILE A 43 -0.84 5.65 -3.52
CA ILE A 43 -2.00 6.15 -2.79
C ILE A 43 -1.51 6.44 -1.38
N GLN A 44 -1.63 7.68 -0.90
CA GLN A 44 -1.06 8.08 0.38
C GLN A 44 -2.08 8.72 1.30
N VAL A 45 -1.88 8.51 2.60
CA VAL A 45 -2.62 9.19 3.68
C VAL A 45 -1.59 9.76 4.64
N GLU A 46 -1.66 11.06 4.88
CA GLU A 46 -0.83 11.73 5.88
C GLU A 46 -1.59 11.80 7.21
N GLY A 47 -1.10 11.04 8.20
CA GLY A 47 -1.55 11.13 9.58
C GLY A 47 -0.60 11.97 10.44
N GLU A 48 -1.04 12.36 11.64
CA GLU A 48 -0.24 13.18 12.56
C GLU A 48 1.09 12.52 13.00
N LYS A 49 1.13 11.18 13.00
CA LYS A 49 2.26 10.38 13.53
C LYS A 49 2.97 9.52 12.49
N ASN A 50 2.41 9.39 11.29
CA ASN A 50 2.92 8.54 10.23
C ASN A 50 2.20 8.84 8.91
N THR A 51 2.85 8.50 7.80
CA THR A 51 2.28 8.52 6.46
C THR A 51 2.09 7.09 6.01
N LYS A 52 0.85 6.69 5.69
CA LYS A 52 0.58 5.39 5.09
C LYS A 52 0.58 5.52 3.58
N VAL A 53 1.20 4.57 2.88
CA VAL A 53 1.34 4.58 1.44
C VAL A 53 1.08 3.19 0.88
N ILE A 54 0.19 3.09 -0.09
CA ILE A 54 0.07 1.92 -0.97
C ILE A 54 0.80 2.27 -2.26
N VAL A 55 1.69 1.39 -2.70
CA VAL A 55 2.42 1.50 -3.96
C VAL A 55 2.05 0.30 -4.81
N ILE A 56 1.42 0.53 -5.95
CA ILE A 56 1.02 -0.50 -6.89
C ILE A 56 1.85 -0.31 -8.15
N ASP A 57 2.77 -1.23 -8.39
CA ASP A 57 3.45 -1.40 -9.66
C ASP A 57 2.84 -2.62 -10.35
N VAL A 58 2.18 -2.38 -11.50
CA VAL A 58 1.47 -3.42 -12.25
C VAL A 58 2.41 -4.49 -12.83
N ASN A 59 3.72 -4.23 -12.86
CA ASN A 59 4.73 -5.15 -13.38
C ASN A 59 5.55 -5.84 -12.29
N ASP A 60 5.53 -5.33 -11.04
CA ASP A 60 6.40 -5.80 -9.95
C ASP A 60 5.63 -6.29 -8.73
N GLY A 61 4.59 -5.58 -8.28
CA GLY A 61 3.99 -5.88 -6.99
C GLY A 61 3.12 -4.77 -6.43
N MET A 62 2.36 -5.11 -5.38
CA MET A 62 1.70 -4.13 -4.52
C MET A 62 2.43 -4.08 -3.18
N SER A 63 2.81 -2.90 -2.73
CA SER A 63 3.36 -2.68 -1.39
C SER A 63 2.43 -1.83 -0.55
N VAL A 64 2.22 -2.23 0.71
CA VAL A 64 1.50 -1.43 1.72
C VAL A 64 2.50 -1.08 2.81
N VAL A 65 2.86 0.20 2.91
CA VAL A 65 3.90 0.68 3.83
C VAL A 65 3.40 1.82 4.71
N THR A 66 4.01 1.94 5.88
CA THR A 66 3.85 3.03 6.83
C THR A 66 5.22 3.67 7.03
N LYS A 67 5.30 4.98 6.78
CA LYS A 67 6.48 5.80 6.98
C LYS A 67 6.30 6.60 8.27
N PHE A 68 7.31 6.58 9.13
CA PHE A 68 7.31 7.32 10.39
C PHE A 68 8.14 8.62 10.26
N PRO A 69 7.90 9.63 11.11
CA PRO A 69 8.62 10.92 11.09
C PRO A 69 10.12 10.79 11.32
N ASP A 70 10.57 9.71 11.96
CA ASP A 70 11.98 9.39 12.17
C ASP A 70 12.66 8.77 10.93
N GLY A 71 11.91 8.59 9.84
CA GLY A 71 12.38 7.98 8.60
C GLY A 71 12.26 6.45 8.56
N LYS A 72 11.77 5.80 9.62
CA LYS A 72 11.51 4.34 9.60
C LYS A 72 10.37 4.02 8.64
N VAL A 73 10.48 2.90 7.92
CA VAL A 73 9.47 2.42 6.98
C VAL A 73 9.16 0.96 7.28
N ILE A 74 7.88 0.66 7.51
CA ILE A 74 7.42 -0.69 7.85
C ILE A 74 6.22 -1.05 6.98
N GLY A 75 6.17 -2.27 6.47
CA GLY A 75 5.10 -2.69 5.58
C GLY A 75 5.28 -4.09 5.03
N VAL A 76 4.51 -4.38 3.99
CA VAL A 76 4.48 -5.66 3.29
C VAL A 76 4.46 -5.40 1.79
N LYS A 77 5.24 -6.16 1.02
CA LYS A 77 5.18 -6.24 -0.44
C LYS A 77 4.53 -7.56 -0.84
N TYR A 78 3.44 -7.49 -1.59
CA TYR A 78 2.79 -8.62 -2.26
C TYR A 78 3.37 -8.76 -3.66
N LEU A 79 3.90 -9.95 -3.95
CA LEU A 79 4.48 -10.28 -5.25
C LEU A 79 3.43 -10.86 -6.20
N ASP A 80 3.72 -10.84 -7.50
CA ASP A 80 2.78 -11.26 -8.56
C ASP A 80 2.54 -12.79 -8.56
N ASN A 81 3.51 -13.57 -8.09
CA ASN A 81 3.36 -15.01 -7.90
C ASN A 81 2.64 -15.32 -6.57
N LYS A 82 1.52 -16.02 -6.68
CA LYS A 82 0.58 -16.38 -5.60
C LYS A 82 1.23 -16.61 -4.22
N ASP A 83 0.63 -15.96 -3.22
CA ASP A 83 0.81 -16.17 -1.77
C ASP A 83 2.15 -15.75 -1.17
N ASP A 84 3.08 -15.23 -1.98
CA ASP A 84 4.35 -14.71 -1.47
C ASP A 84 4.25 -13.23 -1.14
N PHE A 85 4.64 -12.89 0.09
CA PHE A 85 4.80 -11.53 0.55
C PHE A 85 6.13 -11.35 1.27
N GLU A 86 6.72 -10.18 1.12
CA GLU A 86 7.97 -9.78 1.75
C GLU A 86 7.68 -8.69 2.79
N TYR A 87 8.27 -8.81 3.98
CA TYR A 87 8.21 -7.74 4.97
C TYR A 87 9.20 -6.62 4.60
N ILE A 88 8.70 -5.40 4.52
CA ILE A 88 9.51 -4.19 4.35
C ILE A 88 9.71 -3.60 5.74
N GLY A 89 10.91 -3.68 6.31
CA GLY A 89 11.15 -3.26 7.69
C GLY A 89 10.47 -4.20 8.70
N HIS A 90 11.19 -4.59 9.74
CA HIS A 90 10.65 -5.52 10.72
C HIS A 90 9.98 -4.75 11.86
N PRO A 91 8.78 -5.16 12.33
CA PRO A 91 8.14 -4.52 13.49
C PRO A 91 9.02 -4.50 14.75
N SER A 92 9.97 -5.44 14.89
CA SER A 92 10.96 -5.44 15.96
C SER A 92 11.86 -4.20 15.95
N GLU A 93 12.05 -3.54 14.80
CA GLU A 93 12.82 -2.31 14.64
C GLU A 93 12.12 -1.08 15.23
N LEU A 94 10.85 -1.19 15.65
CA LEU A 94 10.13 -0.14 16.38
C LEU A 94 10.52 -0.05 17.85
N TYR A 95 11.12 -1.09 18.41
CA TYR A 95 11.40 -1.20 19.84
C TYR A 95 12.87 -0.92 20.20
N PHE A 96 13.67 -0.45 19.24
CA PHE A 96 15.06 -0.02 19.42
C PHE A 96 15.22 1.48 19.17
#